data_AF-A0A815CTY4-F1
#
_entry.id   AF-A0A815CTY4-F1
#
_cell.length_a   1.000
_cell.length_b   1.000
_cell.length_c   1.000
_cell.angle_alpha   90.00
_cell.angle_beta   90.00
_cell.angle_gamma   90.00
#
_symmetry.space_group_name_H-M   'P 1'
#
loop_
_entity.id
_entity.type
_entity.pdbx_description
1 polymer ?
#
loop_
_entity_poly.entity_id
_entity_poly.type
_entity_poly.pdbx_seq_one_letter_code
_entity_poly.pdbx_strand_id
1 'polypeptide(L)'
;MEFAERMLRKYGWDDDKGLGKDNQGMKAPIKAILKFDNRGVGCNQKDEYSSEFKWWEYSYNRAAKKVSESLDQSQDEDKKDKKRKHIEDKQESSKKSIYSRFEKSSVLMDNKEESLRVEQETAVTEVIVSSLPTDEELHRICGGRTAHKGARHGIRMNGKLQRLQEQEDRSFSASSEILLEQNIMSFSRTAIFGVISFNRMARQIRTALPYALGTATAVTYYYVHNPMGKHHAAMLDIFRLTPSSLDTDVSDNFPDKPFEFFMAEPITSSDVLQKSDASSYRSRMEVFILKLQKQICHSLEQCEAKQNSDVRFKVDRWIREEGGGGITCVIQDGAVFEKAGVNISVVHGKLPIQAVEQMRARGHEFAAKNTPLDFFATGISSVVHPKNPHVPTVHFNYRYFELTDVDGKKHWWYGGGTDMTPYYLNESDCKHFHSTLKKACDKHDRSYYPKFKKWCDDYFNINYRQNERRGIGGIFFDDLNEGSHEACFNFVKACANTVIPSYVPVVQKNCQRTFTEQERDWQLLRRGRYAEFNLVIDRGTKFGLQTPGSRIESILMSLPPVAKWRYGWDLKADSPEMKLMKVLKEPKEWV
;
A
#
# COMPACT_ATOMS: atom_id res chain seq x y z
N MET A 1 -7.40 7.20 54.03
CA MET A 1 -7.21 5.73 54.04
C MET A 1 -8.18 5.04 55.01
N GLU A 2 -8.47 5.61 56.19
CA GLU A 2 -9.34 5.00 57.22
C GLU A 2 -10.82 4.71 56.85
N PHE A 3 -11.38 5.38 55.83
CA PHE A 3 -12.77 5.12 55.43
C PHE A 3 -12.93 3.78 54.70
N ALA A 4 -12.04 3.51 53.75
CA ALA A 4 -12.06 2.27 52.96
C ALA A 4 -11.76 1.05 53.85
N GLU A 5 -10.79 1.18 54.75
CA GLU A 5 -10.43 0.12 55.70
C GLU A 5 -11.58 -0.26 56.63
N ARG A 6 -12.27 0.73 57.22
CA ARG A 6 -13.47 0.47 58.06
C ARG A 6 -14.57 -0.24 57.29
N MET A 7 -14.78 0.13 56.03
CA MET A 7 -15.80 -0.50 55.21
C MET A 7 -15.42 -1.97 54.90
N LEU A 8 -14.16 -2.25 54.60
CA LEU A 8 -13.68 -3.60 54.33
C LEU A 8 -13.75 -4.50 55.58
N ARG A 9 -13.33 -3.99 56.75
CA ARG A 9 -13.45 -4.72 58.03
C ARG A 9 -14.91 -5.04 58.38
N LYS A 10 -15.85 -4.13 58.07
CA LYS A 10 -17.29 -4.38 58.26
C LYS A 10 -17.81 -5.59 57.46
N TYR A 11 -17.19 -5.88 56.32
CA TYR A 11 -17.52 -7.03 55.47
C TYR A 11 -16.58 -8.24 55.67
N GLY A 12 -15.84 -8.29 56.79
CA GLY A 12 -15.07 -9.46 57.20
C GLY A 12 -13.67 -9.59 56.58
N TRP A 13 -13.14 -8.50 56.03
CA TRP A 13 -11.76 -8.44 55.53
C TRP A 13 -10.78 -8.15 56.67
N ASP A 14 -9.66 -8.89 56.70
CA ASP A 14 -8.51 -8.69 57.60
C ASP A 14 -7.26 -8.29 56.79
N ASP A 15 -6.33 -7.56 57.40
CA ASP A 15 -5.16 -6.98 56.72
C ASP A 15 -4.27 -8.02 56.01
N ASP A 16 -4.29 -9.27 56.46
CA ASP A 16 -3.50 -10.37 55.89
C ASP A 16 -4.27 -11.20 54.83
N LYS A 17 -5.50 -10.82 54.49
CA LYS A 17 -6.38 -11.54 53.54
C LYS A 17 -6.52 -10.79 52.21
N GLY A 18 -6.60 -11.54 51.12
CA GLY A 18 -6.90 -10.98 49.81
C GLY A 18 -8.33 -10.44 49.73
N LEU A 19 -8.59 -9.39 48.95
CA LEU A 19 -9.96 -8.93 48.71
C LEU A 19 -10.78 -9.97 47.92
N GLY A 20 -11.99 -10.27 48.37
CA GLY A 20 -12.92 -11.19 47.70
C GLY A 20 -13.65 -12.10 48.70
N LYS A 21 -14.79 -12.66 48.27
CA LYS A 21 -15.63 -13.52 49.13
C LYS A 21 -14.87 -14.72 49.70
N ASP A 22 -13.88 -15.23 48.97
CA ASP A 22 -13.09 -16.41 49.31
C ASP A 22 -11.60 -16.05 49.61
N ASN A 23 -11.32 -14.77 49.86
CA ASN A 23 -9.97 -14.23 50.13
C ASN A 23 -8.92 -14.46 49.03
N GLN A 24 -9.36 -14.62 47.77
CA GLN A 24 -8.53 -14.91 46.60
C GLN A 24 -7.80 -13.70 46.00
N GLY A 25 -8.10 -12.49 46.48
CA GLY A 25 -7.50 -11.26 45.96
C GLY A 25 -6.00 -11.14 46.21
N MET A 26 -5.33 -10.31 45.42
CA MET A 26 -3.91 -10.03 45.64
C MET A 26 -3.70 -9.29 46.96
N LYS A 27 -2.86 -9.87 47.82
CA LYS A 27 -2.49 -9.31 49.12
C LYS A 27 -1.50 -8.14 49.01
N ALA A 28 -0.71 -8.11 47.93
CA ALA A 28 0.30 -7.09 47.71
C ALA A 28 -0.24 -5.98 46.78
N PRO A 29 0.05 -4.69 47.07
CA PRO A 29 -0.29 -3.61 46.17
C PRO A 29 0.43 -3.77 44.82
N ILE A 30 -0.27 -3.51 43.73
CA ILE A 30 0.33 -3.48 42.39
C ILE A 30 1.34 -2.33 42.35
N LYS A 31 2.64 -2.66 42.37
CA LYS A 31 3.70 -1.67 42.11
C LYS A 31 3.77 -1.44 40.60
N ALA A 32 3.44 -0.24 40.16
CA ALA A 32 3.73 0.19 38.80
C ALA A 32 5.25 0.28 38.64
N ILE A 33 5.83 -0.60 37.83
CA ILE A 33 7.24 -0.52 37.43
C ILE A 33 7.24 0.11 36.04
N LEU A 34 7.86 1.27 35.92
CA LEU A 34 8.06 1.92 34.63
C LEU A 34 9.06 1.08 33.82
N LYS A 35 8.60 0.60 32.66
CA LYS A 35 9.40 -0.17 31.72
C LYS A 35 9.92 0.78 30.63
N PHE A 36 11.22 0.98 30.58
CA PHE A 36 11.89 1.87 29.62
C PHE A 36 12.54 1.08 28.47
N ASP A 37 11.82 0.08 27.96
CA ASP A 37 12.25 -0.65 26.77
C ASP A 37 11.12 -0.69 25.73
N ASN A 38 11.49 -0.85 24.46
CA ASN A 38 10.54 -0.97 23.35
C ASN A 38 9.98 -2.39 23.22
N ARG A 39 10.16 -3.27 24.22
CA ARG A 39 9.75 -4.68 24.13
C ARG A 39 8.28 -4.80 24.54
N GLY A 40 7.53 -5.62 23.82
CA GLY A 40 6.14 -5.93 24.15
C GLY A 40 5.97 -6.41 25.60
N VAL A 41 4.80 -6.15 26.18
CA VAL A 41 4.45 -6.63 27.53
C VAL A 41 4.45 -8.16 27.51
N GLY A 42 5.34 -8.79 28.30
CA GLY A 42 5.45 -10.25 28.41
C GLY A 42 6.63 -10.92 27.69
N CYS A 43 7.56 -10.18 27.09
CA CYS A 43 8.80 -10.72 26.51
C CYS A 43 9.88 -10.93 27.58
N ASN A 44 10.44 -12.15 27.71
CA ASN A 44 11.54 -12.48 28.62
C ASN A 44 12.88 -12.55 27.88
N GLN A 45 13.95 -12.08 28.52
CA GLN A 45 15.29 -11.94 27.94
C GLN A 45 15.95 -13.26 27.50
N LYS A 46 15.42 -14.40 27.94
CA LYS A 46 15.90 -15.74 27.55
C LYS A 46 15.41 -16.19 26.18
N ASP A 47 14.36 -15.56 25.65
CA ASP A 47 13.70 -15.98 24.42
C ASP A 47 14.38 -15.42 23.14
N GLU A 48 15.39 -14.56 23.31
CA GLU A 48 15.97 -13.74 22.23
C GLU A 48 17.17 -14.38 21.53
N TYR A 49 17.76 -15.46 22.09
CA TYR A 49 19.01 -16.05 21.57
C TYR A 49 18.89 -17.44 20.96
N SER A 50 17.68 -17.97 20.78
CA SER A 50 17.49 -19.22 20.03
C SER A 50 16.92 -18.93 18.65
N SER A 51 17.68 -19.25 17.60
CA SER A 51 17.21 -19.30 16.20
C SER A 51 16.04 -20.27 15.98
N GLU A 52 15.63 -21.02 17.01
CA GLU A 52 14.47 -21.92 17.00
C GLU A 52 13.22 -21.31 17.66
N PHE A 53 13.28 -20.11 18.26
CA PHE A 53 12.10 -19.51 18.89
C PHE A 53 11.13 -18.91 17.86
N LYS A 54 10.11 -19.68 17.49
CA LYS A 54 8.98 -19.21 16.68
C LYS A 54 7.87 -18.73 17.60
N TRP A 55 7.72 -17.42 17.73
CA TRP A 55 6.71 -16.81 18.61
C TRP A 55 5.27 -17.34 18.41
N TRP A 56 4.94 -17.74 17.18
CA TRP A 56 3.63 -18.31 16.84
C TRP A 56 3.46 -19.74 17.38
N GLU A 57 4.53 -20.53 17.41
CA GLU A 57 4.55 -21.88 17.98
C GLU A 57 4.36 -21.82 19.49
N TYR A 58 5.03 -20.88 20.16
CA TYR A 58 4.82 -20.61 21.58
C TYR A 58 3.37 -20.17 21.88
N SER A 59 2.81 -19.28 21.05
CA SER A 59 1.44 -18.78 21.21
C SER A 59 0.40 -19.88 21.00
N TYR A 60 0.60 -20.73 19.98
CA TYR A 60 -0.24 -21.89 19.70
C TYR A 60 -0.16 -22.92 20.84
N ASN A 61 1.05 -23.31 21.25
CA ASN A 61 1.25 -24.32 22.30
C ASN A 61 0.70 -23.85 23.66
N ARG A 62 0.82 -22.55 23.97
CA ARG A 62 0.23 -21.96 25.17
C ARG A 62 -1.31 -21.95 25.11
N ALA A 63 -1.90 -21.67 23.96
CA ALA A 63 -3.34 -21.76 23.77
C ALA A 63 -3.84 -23.20 23.86
N ALA A 64 -3.15 -24.14 23.21
CA ALA A 64 -3.46 -25.56 23.24
C ALA A 64 -3.35 -26.15 24.66
N LYS A 65 -2.32 -25.78 25.42
CA LYS A 65 -2.19 -26.18 26.83
C LYS A 65 -3.33 -25.68 27.71
N LYS A 66 -3.78 -24.45 27.50
CA LYS A 66 -4.94 -23.91 28.24
C LYS A 66 -6.22 -24.68 27.91
N VAL A 67 -6.35 -25.19 26.68
CA VAL A 67 -7.48 -26.03 26.29
C VAL A 67 -7.37 -27.42 26.92
N SER A 68 -6.18 -28.04 26.96
CA SER A 68 -5.99 -29.34 27.63
C SER A 68 -6.17 -29.27 29.14
N GLU A 69 -5.67 -28.22 29.81
CA GLU A 69 -5.89 -28.00 31.24
C GLU A 69 -7.38 -27.74 31.56
N SER A 70 -8.13 -27.15 30.63
CA SER A 70 -9.59 -26.99 30.78
C SER A 70 -10.39 -28.29 30.57
N LEU A 71 -9.80 -29.28 29.88
CA LEU A 71 -10.39 -30.61 29.71
C LEU A 71 -10.09 -31.51 30.92
N ASP A 72 -8.88 -31.42 31.49
CA ASP A 72 -8.47 -32.18 32.69
C ASP A 72 -9.15 -31.69 33.99
N GLN A 73 -9.64 -30.45 34.04
CA GLN A 73 -10.42 -29.95 35.19
C GLN A 73 -11.89 -30.42 35.20
N SER A 74 -12.32 -31.19 34.20
CA SER A 74 -13.70 -31.72 34.11
C SER A 74 -13.82 -33.22 34.36
N GLN A 75 -12.72 -33.91 34.68
CA GLN A 75 -12.71 -35.32 35.07
C GLN A 75 -11.71 -35.55 36.20
N ASP A 76 -12.12 -35.31 37.45
CA ASP A 76 -11.56 -36.00 38.62
C ASP A 76 -12.39 -35.72 39.89
N GLU A 77 -13.57 -36.34 39.95
CA GLU A 77 -14.11 -36.90 41.20
C GLU A 77 -14.30 -38.40 40.96
N ASP A 78 -13.26 -39.21 41.17
CA ASP A 78 -13.26 -40.28 42.20
C ASP A 78 -12.08 -41.25 42.07
N LYS A 79 -11.39 -41.46 43.21
CA LYS A 79 -10.63 -42.65 43.66
C LYS A 79 -9.24 -42.97 43.07
N LYS A 80 -8.24 -42.68 43.93
CA LYS A 80 -7.20 -43.57 44.52
C LYS A 80 -6.56 -44.61 43.56
N ASP A 81 -5.24 -44.68 43.35
CA ASP A 81 -4.28 -45.18 44.34
C ASP A 81 -2.82 -45.14 43.82
N LYS A 82 -1.90 -44.96 44.78
CA LYS A 82 -0.49 -45.44 44.84
C LYS A 82 0.63 -44.92 43.90
N LYS A 83 1.36 -43.95 44.49
CA LYS A 83 2.83 -43.76 44.59
C LYS A 83 3.81 -44.76 43.93
N ARG A 84 4.73 -44.13 43.18
CA ARG A 84 6.24 -44.16 43.22
C ARG A 84 7.03 -45.32 42.60
N LYS A 85 7.91 -44.97 41.63
CA LYS A 85 9.41 -44.88 41.73
C LYS A 85 10.00 -44.52 40.33
N HIS A 86 10.61 -43.35 40.14
CA HIS A 86 12.05 -43.03 40.17
C HIS A 86 12.92 -43.76 39.13
N ILE A 87 13.56 -43.02 38.20
CA ILE A 87 14.87 -43.21 37.51
C ILE A 87 15.08 -41.92 36.68
N GLU A 88 15.81 -40.93 37.21
CA GLU A 88 17.18 -40.54 36.79
C GLU A 88 17.25 -39.88 35.40
N ASP A 89 17.28 -38.54 35.41
CA ASP A 89 17.61 -37.68 34.27
C ASP A 89 19.10 -37.77 33.94
N LYS A 90 19.43 -38.26 32.74
CA LYS A 90 20.63 -37.85 32.00
C LYS A 90 20.26 -37.57 30.54
N GLN A 91 20.66 -36.39 30.11
CA GLN A 91 20.42 -35.77 28.82
C GLN A 91 21.00 -36.59 27.66
N GLU A 92 20.18 -36.84 26.63
CA GLU A 92 20.64 -36.88 25.24
C GLU A 92 19.44 -36.60 24.30
N SER A 93 19.18 -35.32 23.99
CA SER A 93 18.09 -34.95 23.08
C SER A 93 18.57 -34.91 21.64
N SER A 94 18.42 -36.04 20.94
CA SER A 94 18.42 -36.07 19.48
C SER A 94 17.17 -35.36 18.93
N LYS A 95 17.37 -34.52 17.92
CA LYS A 95 16.32 -33.76 17.22
C LYS A 95 15.27 -34.69 16.61
N LYS A 96 14.09 -34.77 17.20
CA LYS A 96 12.87 -35.24 16.52
C LYS A 96 11.92 -34.07 16.28
N SER A 97 11.80 -33.73 15.00
CA SER A 97 10.79 -32.83 14.45
C SER A 97 9.38 -33.37 14.73
N ILE A 98 8.58 -32.59 15.45
CA ILE A 98 7.20 -32.93 15.85
C ILE A 98 6.26 -32.55 14.69
N TYR A 99 6.28 -33.34 13.62
CA TYR A 99 5.29 -33.24 12.53
C TYR A 99 4.66 -34.61 12.20
N SER A 100 4.44 -35.43 13.23
CA SER A 100 3.94 -36.80 13.08
C SER A 100 2.47 -36.98 13.52
N ARG A 101 1.67 -35.91 13.58
CA ARG A 101 0.26 -36.00 14.01
C ARG A 101 -0.76 -35.32 13.10
N PHE A 102 -0.40 -35.16 11.83
CA PHE A 102 -1.39 -34.94 10.79
C PHE A 102 -1.63 -36.28 10.08
N GLU A 103 -2.73 -36.95 10.42
CA GLU A 103 -3.26 -38.00 9.57
C GLU A 103 -3.80 -37.36 8.29
N LYS A 104 -3.36 -37.89 7.14
CA LYS A 104 -3.82 -37.48 5.82
C LYS A 104 -5.26 -37.95 5.64
N SER A 105 -6.19 -37.01 5.48
CA SER A 105 -7.49 -37.28 4.85
C SER A 105 -7.24 -37.55 3.36
N SER A 106 -7.43 -38.78 2.90
CA SER A 106 -7.55 -39.13 1.48
C SER A 106 -9.02 -39.03 1.04
N VAL A 107 -9.26 -38.51 -0.16
CA VAL A 107 -10.58 -38.46 -0.80
C VAL A 107 -10.63 -39.56 -1.86
N LEU A 108 -11.63 -40.44 -1.74
CA LEU A 108 -11.95 -41.52 -2.68
C LEU A 108 -12.56 -40.97 -3.97
N MET A 109 -12.05 -41.38 -5.14
CA MET A 109 -12.86 -41.71 -6.33
C MET A 109 -12.18 -42.86 -7.10
N ASP A 110 -12.94 -43.93 -7.33
CA ASP A 110 -12.71 -45.06 -8.22
C ASP A 110 -11.35 -45.77 -8.17
N ASN A 111 -11.16 -46.52 -7.07
CA ASN A 111 -10.56 -47.86 -7.02
C ASN A 111 -9.28 -48.11 -7.83
N LYS A 112 -8.16 -47.49 -7.44
CA LYS A 112 -6.84 -48.15 -7.28
C LYS A 112 -5.75 -47.20 -6.76
N GLU A 113 -5.20 -47.52 -5.60
CA GLU A 113 -3.80 -47.21 -5.23
C GLU A 113 -3.12 -48.51 -4.75
N GLU A 114 -2.09 -48.92 -5.48
CA GLU A 114 -0.97 -49.77 -5.03
C GLU A 114 0.02 -48.86 -4.27
N SER A 115 0.86 -49.26 -3.30
CA SER A 115 1.40 -50.52 -2.78
C SER A 115 1.98 -50.17 -1.37
N LEU A 116 2.17 -51.05 -0.39
CA LEU A 116 3.09 -52.19 -0.35
C LEU A 116 2.71 -53.12 0.81
N ARG A 117 2.81 -54.42 0.52
CA ARG A 117 2.61 -55.58 1.41
C ARG A 117 3.55 -55.53 2.63
N VAL A 118 3.11 -56.02 3.78
CA VAL A 118 3.40 -57.39 4.29
C VAL A 118 2.41 -57.72 5.43
N GLU A 119 1.89 -58.94 5.35
CA GLU A 119 0.83 -59.60 6.11
C GLU A 119 1.29 -60.08 7.50
N GLN A 120 0.38 -60.15 8.49
CA GLN A 120 -0.11 -61.47 8.95
C GLN A 120 -1.33 -61.38 9.89
N GLU A 121 -2.32 -62.17 9.48
CA GLU A 121 -3.61 -62.62 10.01
C GLU A 121 -3.85 -62.63 11.53
N THR A 122 -5.07 -62.23 11.93
CA THR A 122 -5.94 -63.13 12.70
C THR A 122 -7.42 -62.73 12.64
N ALA A 123 -8.25 -63.69 12.22
CA ALA A 123 -9.67 -63.93 12.51
C ALA A 123 -10.66 -62.74 12.60
N VAL A 124 -11.49 -62.65 11.56
CA VAL A 124 -12.76 -61.91 11.54
C VAL A 124 -13.69 -62.49 12.60
N THR A 125 -14.05 -61.67 13.60
CA THR A 125 -15.30 -61.83 14.34
C THR A 125 -16.25 -60.77 13.81
N GLU A 126 -17.30 -61.18 13.11
CA GLU A 126 -18.40 -60.29 12.74
C GLU A 126 -19.04 -59.74 14.03
N VAL A 127 -18.83 -58.46 14.30
CA VAL A 127 -19.64 -57.72 15.26
C VAL A 127 -20.72 -56.99 14.47
N ILE A 128 -21.93 -57.48 14.63
CA ILE A 128 -23.18 -56.88 14.20
C ILE A 128 -23.20 -55.42 14.65
N VAL A 129 -23.32 -54.49 13.70
CA VAL A 129 -23.52 -53.06 13.97
C VAL A 129 -24.92 -52.89 14.57
N SER A 130 -25.03 -52.95 15.90
CA SER A 130 -26.24 -52.60 16.61
C SER A 130 -26.38 -51.07 16.67
N SER A 131 -27.30 -50.56 15.85
CA SER A 131 -28.06 -49.32 15.99
C SER A 131 -27.37 -48.14 16.71
N LEU A 132 -26.97 -47.14 15.93
CA LEU A 132 -26.73 -45.79 16.42
C LEU A 132 -27.96 -45.29 17.20
N PRO A 133 -27.78 -44.62 18.37
CA PRO A 133 -28.89 -44.07 19.13
C PRO A 133 -29.69 -43.07 18.29
N THR A 134 -31.00 -43.07 18.48
CA THR A 134 -31.86 -42.09 17.82
C THR A 134 -31.65 -40.69 18.41
N ASP A 135 -31.93 -39.65 17.63
CA ASP A 135 -31.75 -38.24 18.04
C ASP A 135 -32.44 -37.89 19.38
N GLU A 136 -33.52 -38.59 19.74
CA GLU A 136 -34.23 -38.43 21.01
C GLU A 136 -33.45 -38.99 22.22
N GLU A 137 -32.73 -40.10 22.05
CA GLU A 137 -31.84 -40.64 23.10
C GLU A 137 -30.61 -39.75 23.28
N LEU A 138 -30.04 -39.27 22.17
CA LEU A 138 -28.95 -38.29 22.17
C LEU A 138 -29.35 -36.97 22.85
N HIS A 139 -30.59 -36.51 22.66
CA HIS A 139 -31.12 -35.31 23.32
C HIS A 139 -31.28 -35.48 24.84
N ARG A 140 -31.64 -36.69 25.28
CA ARG A 140 -31.82 -37.04 26.69
C ARG A 140 -30.48 -37.16 27.42
N ILE A 141 -29.49 -37.78 26.77
CA ILE A 141 -28.11 -37.91 27.28
C ILE A 141 -27.45 -36.52 27.43
N CYS A 142 -27.74 -35.58 26.53
CA CYS A 142 -27.23 -34.20 26.58
C CYS A 142 -28.00 -33.26 27.52
N GLY A 143 -28.84 -33.79 28.43
CA GLY A 143 -29.57 -33.00 29.43
C GLY A 143 -30.50 -31.93 28.83
N GLY A 144 -31.04 -32.18 27.63
CA GLY A 144 -31.95 -31.25 26.94
C GLY A 144 -31.28 -30.05 26.25
N ARG A 145 -29.95 -30.06 26.08
CA ARG A 145 -29.22 -28.96 25.41
C ARG A 145 -28.73 -29.37 24.03
N THR A 146 -29.30 -28.79 22.99
CA THR A 146 -28.79 -28.90 21.61
C THR A 146 -27.77 -27.79 21.33
N ALA A 147 -26.61 -28.17 20.80
CA ALA A 147 -25.71 -27.24 20.13
C ALA A 147 -26.44 -26.66 18.89
N HIS A 148 -26.39 -25.34 18.74
CA HIS A 148 -27.04 -24.54 17.69
C HIS A 148 -28.55 -24.28 17.78
N LYS A 149 -28.92 -23.24 18.54
CA LYS A 149 -30.18 -22.50 18.36
C LYS A 149 -30.13 -21.34 17.35
N GLY A 150 -28.96 -20.99 16.80
CA GLY A 150 -28.80 -19.83 15.91
C GLY A 150 -29.17 -20.06 14.44
N ALA A 151 -29.22 -21.32 13.97
CA ALA A 151 -29.30 -21.63 12.54
C ALA A 151 -30.69 -22.12 12.07
N ARG A 152 -31.65 -22.37 12.98
CA ARG A 152 -32.98 -22.88 12.60
C ARG A 152 -34.10 -21.85 12.65
N HIS A 153 -33.92 -20.71 13.32
CA HIS A 153 -34.87 -19.59 13.27
C HIS A 153 -34.06 -18.34 12.96
N GLY A 154 -34.28 -17.77 11.77
CA GLY A 154 -33.52 -16.63 11.27
C GLY A 154 -33.41 -15.52 12.34
N ILE A 155 -32.18 -15.07 12.59
CA ILE A 155 -31.90 -13.96 13.50
C ILE A 155 -32.53 -12.71 12.90
N ARG A 156 -33.76 -12.38 13.30
CA ARG A 156 -34.33 -11.07 13.04
C ARG A 156 -33.62 -10.09 13.98
N MET A 157 -32.74 -9.28 13.41
CA MET A 157 -31.96 -8.26 14.13
C MET A 157 -32.83 -7.09 14.62
N ASN A 158 -34.01 -7.37 15.20
CA ASN A 158 -35.01 -6.38 15.58
C ASN A 158 -34.44 -5.34 16.55
N GLY A 159 -33.60 -5.76 17.50
CA GLY A 159 -32.95 -4.82 18.42
C GLY A 159 -31.88 -3.93 17.77
N LYS A 160 -31.24 -4.36 16.68
CA LYS A 160 -30.29 -3.51 15.93
C LYS A 160 -31.03 -2.56 15.01
N LEU A 161 -32.09 -3.03 14.36
CA LEU A 161 -32.97 -2.21 13.51
C LEU A 161 -33.69 -1.14 14.34
N GLN A 162 -34.20 -1.48 15.53
CA GLN A 162 -34.83 -0.52 16.43
C GLN A 162 -33.85 0.55 16.93
N ARG A 163 -32.60 0.17 17.23
CA ARG A 163 -31.56 1.15 17.58
C ARG A 163 -31.18 2.07 16.42
N LEU A 164 -31.15 1.56 15.19
CA LEU A 164 -30.90 2.38 14.00
C LEU A 164 -32.06 3.34 13.73
N GLN A 165 -33.29 2.87 13.89
CA GLN A 165 -34.49 3.69 13.72
C GLN A 165 -34.58 4.77 14.81
N GLU A 166 -34.29 4.46 16.07
CA GLU A 166 -34.18 5.47 17.14
C GLU A 166 -33.05 6.48 16.88
N GLN A 167 -31.97 6.06 16.22
CA GLN A 167 -30.88 6.95 15.83
C GLN A 167 -31.30 7.88 14.69
N GLU A 168 -32.00 7.37 13.68
CA GLU A 168 -32.56 8.14 12.57
C GLU A 168 -33.63 9.13 13.06
N ASP A 169 -34.53 8.72 13.96
CA ASP A 169 -35.57 9.58 14.53
C ASP A 169 -34.96 10.72 15.37
N ARG A 170 -33.89 10.46 16.14
CA ARG A 170 -33.14 11.51 16.85
C ARG A 170 -32.39 12.45 15.91
N SER A 171 -31.79 11.91 14.84
CA SER A 171 -31.13 12.72 13.82
C SER A 171 -32.13 13.58 13.05
N PHE A 172 -33.35 13.08 12.81
CA PHE A 172 -34.41 13.80 12.13
C PHE A 172 -35.01 14.89 13.04
N SER A 173 -35.22 14.62 14.33
CA SER A 173 -35.71 15.65 15.28
C SER A 173 -34.66 16.75 15.47
N ALA A 174 -33.37 16.41 15.62
CA ALA A 174 -32.29 17.38 15.71
C ALA A 174 -32.15 18.23 14.44
N SER A 175 -32.34 17.63 13.25
CA SER A 175 -32.32 18.36 11.98
C SER A 175 -33.52 19.30 11.82
N SER A 176 -34.69 18.92 12.36
CA SER A 176 -35.90 19.76 12.34
C SER A 176 -35.81 20.95 13.30
N GLU A 177 -35.18 20.79 14.47
CA GLU A 177 -34.93 21.90 15.42
C GLU A 177 -33.91 22.89 14.85
N ILE A 178 -32.84 22.41 14.20
CA ILE A 178 -31.83 23.26 13.54
C ILE A 178 -32.44 24.06 12.37
N LEU A 179 -33.37 23.45 11.60
CA LEU A 179 -34.07 24.13 10.50
C LEU A 179 -35.12 25.13 11.01
N LEU A 180 -35.71 24.92 12.19
CA LEU A 180 -36.62 25.89 12.80
C LEU A 180 -35.84 27.10 13.35
N GLU A 181 -34.70 26.88 14.02
CA GLU A 181 -33.84 27.97 14.50
C GLU A 181 -33.22 28.79 13.36
N GLN A 182 -32.82 28.15 12.26
CA GLN A 182 -32.29 28.86 11.09
C GLN A 182 -33.37 29.66 10.33
N ASN A 183 -34.62 29.18 10.28
CA ASN A 183 -35.73 29.93 9.67
C ASN A 183 -36.23 31.09 10.55
N ILE A 184 -36.19 30.96 11.88
CA ILE A 184 -36.52 32.05 12.79
C ILE A 184 -35.42 33.15 12.75
N MET A 185 -34.15 32.77 12.54
CA MET A 185 -33.06 33.75 12.35
C MET A 185 -33.04 34.39 10.94
N SER A 186 -33.58 33.76 9.90
CA SER A 186 -33.64 34.32 8.53
C SER A 186 -34.85 35.23 8.29
N PHE A 187 -35.96 35.01 9.00
CA PHE A 187 -37.15 35.87 8.95
C PHE A 187 -36.99 37.21 9.69
N SER A 188 -36.06 37.31 10.65
CA SER A 188 -35.77 38.58 11.34
C SER A 188 -34.74 39.47 10.61
N ARG A 189 -34.19 39.06 9.45
CA ARG A 189 -33.21 39.83 8.68
C ARG A 189 -33.61 40.18 7.25
N THR A 190 -34.78 39.75 6.79
CA THR A 190 -35.28 40.01 5.41
C THR A 190 -36.60 40.79 5.42
N ALA A 191 -36.75 41.69 6.39
CA ALA A 191 -37.87 42.63 6.49
C ALA A 191 -37.35 44.02 6.87
N ILE A 192 -36.39 44.54 6.08
CA ILE A 192 -36.07 45.95 5.84
C ILE A 192 -35.23 45.92 4.53
N PHE A 193 -35.62 46.72 3.53
CA PHE A 193 -35.13 46.81 2.14
C PHE A 193 -35.98 46.14 1.05
N GLY A 194 -36.95 46.91 0.53
CA GLY A 194 -36.83 47.33 -0.87
C GLY A 194 -37.69 46.59 -1.91
N VAL A 195 -39.00 46.64 -1.76
CA VAL A 195 -39.97 46.58 -2.87
C VAL A 195 -39.61 47.66 -3.89
N ILE A 196 -39.38 47.28 -5.17
CA ILE A 196 -39.70 47.99 -6.43
C ILE A 196 -38.89 47.37 -7.59
N SER A 197 -39.57 47.15 -8.72
CA SER A 197 -39.04 46.81 -10.06
C SER A 197 -38.72 45.34 -10.38
N PHE A 198 -39.76 44.52 -10.52
CA PHE A 198 -39.75 43.43 -11.50
C PHE A 198 -41.18 43.21 -12.04
N ASN A 199 -41.63 44.10 -12.92
CA ASN A 199 -42.87 43.90 -13.69
C ASN A 199 -42.87 44.76 -14.97
N ARG A 200 -41.89 44.54 -15.87
CA ARG A 200 -41.92 45.14 -17.22
C ARG A 200 -40.94 44.55 -18.23
N MET A 201 -40.95 43.24 -18.51
CA MET A 201 -40.38 42.73 -19.78
C MET A 201 -40.82 41.30 -20.13
N ALA A 202 -42.12 41.02 -20.03
CA ALA A 202 -42.71 39.80 -20.57
C ALA A 202 -44.01 40.14 -21.30
N ARG A 203 -43.88 40.69 -22.51
CA ARG A 203 -44.90 40.76 -23.58
C ARG A 203 -44.30 41.47 -24.78
N GLN A 204 -44.58 40.93 -25.99
CA GLN A 204 -44.17 41.38 -27.34
C GLN A 204 -42.81 40.80 -27.80
N ILE A 205 -42.66 40.03 -28.89
CA ILE A 205 -43.48 39.75 -30.07
C ILE A 205 -43.18 38.33 -30.59
N ARG A 206 -44.24 37.66 -31.04
CA ARG A 206 -44.30 36.37 -31.73
C ARG A 206 -44.98 36.67 -33.07
N THR A 207 -44.37 36.29 -34.22
CA THR A 207 -44.90 36.16 -35.63
C THR A 207 -43.73 36.47 -36.61
N ALA A 208 -43.42 35.81 -37.73
CA ALA A 208 -44.04 34.79 -38.58
C ALA A 208 -42.97 34.11 -39.51
N LEU A 209 -43.30 32.92 -40.06
CA LEU A 209 -42.62 32.14 -41.15
C LEU A 209 -43.01 32.68 -42.56
N PRO A 210 -42.68 32.13 -43.77
CA PRO A 210 -41.69 31.09 -44.25
C PRO A 210 -41.02 31.37 -45.66
N TYR A 211 -40.33 30.35 -46.25
CA TYR A 211 -39.81 30.15 -47.66
C TYR A 211 -38.44 30.82 -48.01
N ALA A 212 -37.48 30.29 -48.81
CA ALA A 212 -37.41 29.25 -49.86
C ALA A 212 -35.96 28.71 -50.08
N LEU A 213 -35.85 27.74 -51.01
CA LEU A 213 -34.73 26.97 -51.57
C LEU A 213 -33.39 27.68 -51.87
N GLY A 214 -32.29 26.91 -51.97
CA GLY A 214 -31.28 27.15 -53.00
C GLY A 214 -29.83 26.74 -52.68
N THR A 215 -29.33 25.75 -53.41
CA THR A 215 -27.93 25.30 -53.52
C THR A 215 -26.97 26.37 -54.08
N ALA A 216 -25.73 26.45 -53.59
CA ALA A 216 -24.48 26.48 -54.40
C ALA A 216 -23.24 26.93 -53.61
N THR A 217 -22.15 26.21 -53.85
CA THR A 217 -20.74 26.52 -53.58
C THR A 217 -20.24 27.80 -54.24
N ALA A 218 -19.48 28.63 -53.52
CA ALA A 218 -18.34 29.41 -54.07
C ALA A 218 -17.45 29.98 -52.96
N VAL A 219 -16.14 29.82 -53.13
CA VAL A 219 -15.04 30.40 -52.36
C VAL A 219 -14.71 31.78 -52.96
N THR A 220 -14.70 32.84 -52.15
CA THR A 220 -13.99 34.09 -52.51
C THR A 220 -13.46 34.79 -51.25
N TYR A 221 -12.17 35.11 -51.27
CA TYR A 221 -11.41 35.89 -50.29
C TYR A 221 -11.90 37.34 -50.17
N TYR A 222 -11.87 37.89 -48.95
CA TYR A 222 -11.73 39.34 -48.74
C TYR A 222 -10.75 39.62 -47.59
N TYR A 223 -9.68 40.34 -47.94
CA TYR A 223 -8.79 41.05 -47.03
C TYR A 223 -9.46 42.37 -46.65
N VAL A 224 -9.69 42.64 -45.37
CA VAL A 224 -9.90 44.00 -44.83
C VAL A 224 -9.20 44.12 -43.48
N HIS A 225 -8.36 45.14 -43.37
CA HIS A 225 -7.60 45.50 -42.17
C HIS A 225 -8.50 46.08 -41.05
N ASN A 226 -8.22 45.60 -39.84
CA ASN A 226 -8.38 46.12 -38.47
C ASN A 226 -8.79 47.61 -38.29
N PRO A 227 -9.53 47.98 -37.21
CA PRO A 227 -8.92 48.03 -35.86
C PRO A 227 -9.81 47.61 -34.66
N MET A 228 -9.20 46.89 -33.71
CA MET A 228 -9.53 46.77 -32.27
C MET A 228 -10.95 46.27 -31.88
N GLY A 229 -11.17 45.23 -31.09
CA GLY A 229 -10.31 44.34 -30.32
C GLY A 229 -11.20 43.49 -29.39
N LYS A 230 -10.93 42.17 -29.39
CA LYS A 230 -11.37 41.13 -28.41
C LYS A 230 -12.87 40.83 -28.32
N HIS A 231 -13.27 39.61 -28.72
CA HIS A 231 -13.46 38.47 -27.80
C HIS A 231 -13.85 37.18 -28.57
N HIS A 232 -13.16 36.07 -28.23
CA HIS A 232 -13.64 34.69 -28.12
C HIS A 232 -14.52 34.09 -29.24
N ALA A 233 -13.95 33.15 -30.01
CA ALA A 233 -14.64 31.93 -30.42
C ALA A 233 -13.63 30.82 -30.71
N ALA A 234 -13.96 29.63 -30.21
CA ALA A 234 -13.20 28.39 -30.28
C ALA A 234 -12.91 27.96 -31.73
N MET A 235 -11.69 27.49 -31.98
CA MET A 235 -11.35 26.76 -33.19
C MET A 235 -10.81 25.38 -32.80
N LEU A 236 -11.46 24.34 -33.33
CA LEU A 236 -11.07 22.94 -33.27
C LEU A 236 -9.72 22.76 -33.99
N ASP A 237 -8.62 22.79 -33.23
CA ASP A 237 -7.32 22.37 -33.73
C ASP A 237 -7.09 20.89 -33.42
N ILE A 238 -7.20 20.07 -34.47
CA ILE A 238 -6.68 18.70 -34.50
C ILE A 238 -5.15 18.81 -34.49
N PHE A 239 -4.57 18.86 -33.29
CA PHE A 239 -3.12 18.72 -33.11
C PHE A 239 -2.69 17.32 -33.54
N ARG A 240 -2.14 17.22 -34.76
CA ARG A 240 -1.19 16.18 -35.11
C ARG A 240 0.03 16.37 -34.21
N LEU A 241 0.23 15.47 -33.26
CA LEU A 241 1.40 15.42 -32.40
C LEU A 241 2.64 15.12 -33.27
N THR A 242 3.33 16.17 -33.72
CA THR A 242 4.75 16.09 -34.06
C THR A 242 5.57 16.12 -32.76
N PRO A 243 6.73 15.44 -32.68
CA PRO A 243 7.50 15.31 -31.43
C PRO A 243 8.20 16.59 -30.94
N SER A 244 7.80 17.77 -31.40
CA SER A 244 8.59 19.01 -31.28
C SER A 244 8.01 20.05 -30.31
N SER A 245 6.95 19.74 -29.55
CA SER A 245 6.33 20.69 -28.61
C SER A 245 6.46 20.33 -27.12
N LEU A 246 7.26 19.31 -26.80
CA LEU A 246 7.84 19.12 -25.48
C LEU A 246 9.32 19.47 -25.57
N ASP A 247 9.64 20.77 -25.64
CA ASP A 247 10.97 21.23 -25.22
C ASP A 247 11.07 20.90 -23.72
N THR A 248 11.57 19.70 -23.43
CA THR A 248 11.92 19.31 -22.06
C THR A 248 13.11 20.18 -21.68
N ASP A 249 12.87 21.29 -20.99
CA ASP A 249 13.93 21.95 -20.24
C ASP A 249 14.41 20.96 -19.16
N VAL A 250 15.46 20.20 -19.52
CA VAL A 250 16.13 19.22 -18.66
C VAL A 250 17.17 19.91 -17.77
N SER A 251 17.20 21.25 -17.73
CA SER A 251 18.12 21.97 -16.86
C SER A 251 17.75 21.76 -15.39
N ASP A 252 18.77 21.59 -14.57
CA ASP A 252 18.74 21.61 -13.11
C ASP A 252 18.86 23.03 -12.54
N ASN A 253 18.82 24.04 -13.41
CA ASN A 253 18.79 25.45 -13.02
C ASN A 253 17.43 25.81 -12.43
N PHE A 254 17.46 26.59 -11.36
CA PHE A 254 16.25 27.14 -10.76
C PHE A 254 15.59 28.12 -11.74
N PRO A 255 14.29 27.94 -12.08
CA PRO A 255 13.62 28.79 -13.05
C PRO A 255 13.25 30.16 -12.46
N ASP A 256 13.24 31.19 -13.30
CA ASP A 256 12.81 32.55 -12.91
C ASP A 256 11.34 32.60 -12.43
N LYS A 257 10.50 31.71 -12.97
CA LYS A 257 9.08 31.59 -12.62
C LYS A 257 8.72 30.18 -12.10
N PRO A 258 9.06 29.83 -10.85
CA PRO A 258 8.87 28.49 -10.28
C PRO A 258 7.45 27.91 -10.43
N PHE A 259 6.42 28.74 -10.30
CA PHE A 259 5.02 28.34 -10.38
C PHE A 259 4.62 27.77 -11.75
N GLU A 260 5.33 28.13 -12.83
CA GLU A 260 5.07 27.59 -14.16
C GLU A 260 5.66 26.17 -14.33
N PHE A 261 6.70 25.82 -13.56
CA PHE A 261 7.49 24.59 -13.73
C PHE A 261 7.28 23.54 -12.64
N PHE A 262 6.66 23.89 -11.51
CA PHE A 262 6.47 22.98 -10.37
C PHE A 262 4.98 22.71 -10.09
N MET A 263 4.69 21.66 -9.31
CA MET A 263 3.32 21.37 -8.86
C MET A 263 2.91 22.23 -7.65
N ALA A 264 3.89 22.61 -6.82
CA ALA A 264 3.73 23.54 -5.71
C ALA A 264 5.10 24.18 -5.39
N GLU A 265 5.14 25.09 -4.40
CA GLU A 265 6.38 25.71 -3.96
C GLU A 265 7.41 24.66 -3.48
N PRO A 266 8.71 24.85 -3.77
CA PRO A 266 9.78 23.97 -3.29
C PRO A 266 9.79 23.79 -1.76
N ILE A 267 10.45 22.75 -1.27
CA ILE A 267 10.57 22.51 0.16
C ILE A 267 11.69 23.37 0.73
N THR A 268 12.84 23.38 0.07
CA THR A 268 13.91 24.33 0.33
C THR A 268 13.49 25.72 -0.18
N SER A 269 13.81 26.79 0.53
CA SER A 269 13.41 28.14 0.12
C SER A 269 13.99 28.51 -1.25
N SER A 270 13.19 29.21 -2.06
CA SER A 270 13.59 29.65 -3.40
C SER A 270 14.89 30.45 -3.40
N ASP A 271 15.11 31.29 -2.38
CA ASP A 271 16.36 32.07 -2.24
C ASP A 271 17.60 31.18 -2.12
N VAL A 272 17.49 30.07 -1.38
CA VAL A 272 18.60 29.11 -1.21
C VAL A 272 18.84 28.36 -2.51
N LEU A 273 17.78 27.95 -3.21
CA LEU A 273 17.89 27.24 -4.48
C LEU A 273 18.41 28.13 -5.61
N GLN A 274 18.10 29.43 -5.60
CA GLN A 274 18.63 30.40 -6.57
C GLN A 274 20.10 30.75 -6.33
N LYS A 275 20.49 30.89 -5.06
CA LYS A 275 21.87 31.26 -4.68
C LYS A 275 22.82 30.06 -4.63
N SER A 276 22.30 28.84 -4.64
CA SER A 276 23.14 27.65 -4.56
C SER A 276 24.02 27.51 -5.80
N ASP A 277 25.28 27.18 -5.58
CA ASP A 277 26.24 26.96 -6.65
C ASP A 277 25.97 25.65 -7.43
N ALA A 278 26.65 25.50 -8.57
CA ALA A 278 26.56 24.30 -9.41
C ALA A 278 27.09 23.02 -8.73
N SER A 279 27.81 23.14 -7.61
CA SER A 279 28.31 22.01 -6.82
C SER A 279 27.33 21.54 -5.74
N SER A 280 26.24 22.29 -5.49
CA SER A 280 25.16 21.90 -4.58
C SER A 280 24.24 20.87 -5.23
N TYR A 281 24.64 19.60 -5.16
CA TYR A 281 23.80 18.50 -5.64
C TYR A 281 22.50 18.32 -4.86
N ARG A 282 22.43 18.82 -3.61
CA ARG A 282 21.18 18.91 -2.85
C ARG A 282 20.14 19.75 -3.59
N SER A 283 20.54 20.98 -3.95
CA SER A 283 19.67 21.93 -4.67
C SER A 283 19.35 21.45 -6.08
N ARG A 284 20.38 21.02 -6.83
CA ARG A 284 20.22 20.57 -8.22
C ARG A 284 19.29 19.36 -8.33
N MET A 285 19.41 18.41 -7.40
CA MET A 285 18.50 17.25 -7.37
C MET A 285 17.07 17.66 -7.01
N GLU A 286 16.87 18.54 -6.03
CA GLU A 286 15.53 19.04 -5.67
C GLU A 286 14.84 19.75 -6.85
N VAL A 287 15.55 20.66 -7.53
CA VAL A 287 15.02 21.36 -8.71
C VAL A 287 14.68 20.37 -9.81
N PHE A 288 15.57 19.42 -10.09
CA PHE A 288 15.35 18.40 -11.11
C PHE A 288 14.08 17.57 -10.83
N ILE A 289 13.92 17.05 -9.62
CA ILE A 289 12.74 16.22 -9.30
C ILE A 289 11.44 17.02 -9.27
N LEU A 290 11.48 18.31 -8.92
CA LEU A 290 10.32 19.20 -8.99
C LEU A 290 9.84 19.41 -10.43
N LYS A 291 10.76 19.70 -11.36
CA LYS A 291 10.44 19.79 -12.81
C LYS A 291 9.89 18.46 -13.32
N LEU A 292 10.54 17.36 -12.96
CA LEU A 292 10.12 16.03 -13.40
C LEU A 292 8.73 15.66 -12.85
N GLN A 293 8.43 15.97 -11.59
CA GLN A 293 7.10 15.75 -11.00
C GLN A 293 6.03 16.47 -11.81
N LYS A 294 6.24 17.75 -12.16
CA LYS A 294 5.31 18.52 -12.99
C LYS A 294 5.12 17.88 -14.37
N GLN A 295 6.20 17.53 -15.05
CA GLN A 295 6.15 16.93 -16.39
C GLN A 295 5.39 15.60 -16.39
N ILE A 296 5.62 14.75 -15.39
CA ILE A 296 4.95 13.45 -15.26
C ILE A 296 3.47 13.65 -14.91
N CYS A 297 3.15 14.51 -13.94
CA CYS A 297 1.75 14.79 -13.58
C CYS A 297 0.98 15.32 -14.80
N HIS A 298 1.55 16.28 -15.51
CA HIS A 298 0.94 16.83 -16.71
C HIS A 298 0.75 15.77 -17.81
N SER A 299 1.74 14.91 -18.05
CA SER A 299 1.65 13.84 -19.06
C SER A 299 0.56 12.82 -18.74
N LEU A 300 0.35 12.51 -17.46
CA LEU A 300 -0.72 11.63 -17.01
C LEU A 300 -2.09 12.33 -17.11
N GLU A 301 -2.20 13.61 -16.73
CA GLU A 301 -3.43 14.40 -16.91
C GLU A 301 -3.83 14.54 -18.39
N GLN A 302 -2.87 14.60 -19.31
CA GLN A 302 -3.14 14.57 -20.74
C GLN A 302 -3.72 13.21 -21.20
N CYS A 303 -3.32 12.11 -20.57
CA CYS A 303 -3.92 10.80 -20.86
C CYS A 303 -5.39 10.75 -20.39
N GLU A 304 -5.71 11.33 -19.23
CA GLU A 304 -7.10 11.51 -18.75
C GLU A 304 -7.92 12.39 -19.70
N ALA A 305 -7.38 13.55 -20.09
CA ALA A 305 -8.07 14.49 -20.97
C ALA A 305 -8.42 13.86 -22.33
N LYS A 306 -7.55 12.99 -22.88
CA LYS A 306 -7.82 12.22 -24.11
C LYS A 306 -8.99 11.23 -23.97
N GLN A 307 -9.38 10.88 -22.75
CA GLN A 307 -10.55 10.06 -22.44
C GLN A 307 -11.74 10.89 -21.94
N ASN A 308 -11.77 12.20 -22.23
CA ASN A 308 -12.80 13.14 -21.79
C ASN A 308 -12.98 13.17 -20.25
N SER A 309 -11.90 12.90 -19.51
CA SER A 309 -11.84 13.01 -18.07
C SER A 309 -11.13 14.31 -17.68
N ASP A 310 -11.77 15.08 -16.82
CA ASP A 310 -11.27 16.35 -16.27
C ASP A 310 -10.52 16.16 -14.94
N VAL A 311 -10.31 14.90 -14.51
CA VAL A 311 -9.59 14.58 -13.28
C VAL A 311 -8.15 15.11 -13.35
N ARG A 312 -7.74 15.78 -12.26
CA ARG A 312 -6.42 16.40 -12.08
C ARG A 312 -5.76 15.88 -10.80
N PHE A 313 -4.44 16.06 -10.71
CA PHE A 313 -3.73 15.75 -9.48
C PHE A 313 -4.17 16.69 -8.35
N LYS A 314 -4.60 16.10 -7.23
CA LYS A 314 -4.65 16.80 -5.95
C LYS A 314 -3.23 16.97 -5.44
N VAL A 315 -2.81 18.21 -5.26
CA VAL A 315 -1.47 18.56 -4.78
C VAL A 315 -1.54 18.87 -3.30
N ASP A 316 -0.66 18.24 -2.53
CA ASP A 316 -0.58 18.39 -1.08
C ASP A 316 0.89 18.58 -0.67
N ARG A 317 1.23 19.83 -0.30
CA ARG A 317 2.55 20.21 0.19
C ARG A 317 2.55 20.16 1.71
N TRP A 318 3.53 19.46 2.28
CA TRP A 318 3.67 19.28 3.72
C TRP A 318 5.10 19.46 4.20
N ILE A 319 5.27 19.79 5.48
CA ILE A 319 6.54 20.03 6.16
C ILE A 319 6.61 19.09 7.38
N ARG A 320 7.82 18.68 7.76
CA ARG A 320 8.07 17.89 8.97
C ARG A 320 8.69 18.76 10.06
N GLU A 321 8.24 18.54 11.30
CA GLU A 321 8.83 19.16 12.49
C GLU A 321 10.31 18.77 12.65
N GLU A 322 10.66 17.54 12.29
CA GLU A 322 12.03 17.01 12.36
C GLU A 322 12.97 17.57 11.27
N GLY A 323 12.44 18.29 10.28
CA GLY A 323 13.19 18.87 9.17
C GLY A 323 12.77 18.35 7.80
N GLY A 324 12.65 19.27 6.86
CA GLY A 324 12.26 18.99 5.47
C GLY A 324 10.75 18.88 5.28
N GLY A 325 10.33 18.13 4.27
CA GLY A 325 8.94 18.05 3.83
C GLY A 325 8.78 17.27 2.52
N GLY A 326 7.66 17.49 1.85
CA GLY A 326 7.39 16.87 0.56
C GLY A 326 6.17 17.45 -0.15
N ILE A 327 6.01 17.05 -1.41
CA ILE A 327 4.85 17.39 -2.24
C ILE A 327 4.27 16.08 -2.75
N THR A 328 3.06 15.77 -2.30
CA THR A 328 2.31 14.57 -2.68
C THR A 328 1.27 14.98 -3.72
N CYS A 329 1.40 14.44 -4.93
CA CYS A 329 0.43 14.62 -6.00
C CYS A 329 -0.32 13.32 -6.20
N VAL A 330 -1.64 13.30 -6.04
CA VAL A 330 -2.46 12.08 -6.21
C VAL A 330 -3.65 12.31 -7.16
N ILE A 331 -3.84 11.39 -8.10
CA ILE A 331 -5.09 11.18 -8.85
C ILE A 331 -5.78 9.93 -8.29
N GLN A 332 -7.10 9.99 -8.13
CA GLN A 332 -7.96 8.85 -7.81
C GLN A 332 -9.19 8.88 -8.70
N ASP A 333 -9.75 7.70 -8.97
CA ASP A 333 -11.02 7.52 -9.67
C ASP A 333 -11.08 8.17 -11.07
N GLY A 334 -9.93 8.24 -11.75
CA GLY A 334 -9.82 8.70 -13.15
C GLY A 334 -10.39 7.70 -14.15
N ALA A 335 -10.58 8.17 -15.39
CA ALA A 335 -11.00 7.32 -16.50
C ALA A 335 -9.88 6.38 -16.95
N VAL A 336 -8.63 6.84 -16.91
CA VAL A 336 -7.44 6.06 -17.29
C VAL A 336 -6.76 5.47 -16.06
N PHE A 337 -6.53 6.30 -15.04
CA PHE A 337 -5.81 5.94 -13.82
C PHE A 337 -6.78 5.85 -12.65
N GLU A 338 -6.94 4.63 -12.14
CA GLU A 338 -7.78 4.38 -10.97
C GLU A 338 -7.12 4.97 -9.71
N LYS A 339 -5.78 4.91 -9.65
CA LYS A 339 -4.97 5.62 -8.67
C LYS A 339 -3.59 5.89 -9.24
N ALA A 340 -3.09 7.11 -9.12
CA ALA A 340 -1.72 7.45 -9.45
C ALA A 340 -1.18 8.42 -8.42
N GLY A 341 0.05 8.23 -7.96
CA GLY A 341 0.71 9.25 -7.16
C GLY A 341 2.14 9.48 -7.59
N VAL A 342 2.54 10.75 -7.59
CA VAL A 342 3.88 11.20 -7.95
C VAL A 342 4.36 12.10 -6.81
N ASN A 343 5.15 11.52 -5.92
CA ASN A 343 5.52 12.15 -4.66
C ASN A 343 6.98 12.57 -4.71
N ILE A 344 7.27 13.77 -4.22
CA ILE A 344 8.63 14.17 -3.88
C ILE A 344 8.77 14.29 -2.36
N SER A 345 9.98 14.07 -1.88
CA SER A 345 10.34 14.30 -0.48
C SER A 345 11.73 14.90 -0.43
N VAL A 346 11.91 15.89 0.44
CA VAL A 346 13.18 16.56 0.73
C VAL A 346 13.31 16.57 2.24
N VAL A 347 14.13 15.68 2.78
CA VAL A 347 14.24 15.43 4.22
C VAL A 347 15.66 15.71 4.65
N HIS A 348 15.83 16.37 5.79
CA HIS A 348 17.12 16.57 6.42
C HIS A 348 16.97 16.47 7.93
N GLY A 349 18.05 16.09 8.62
CA GLY A 349 18.05 15.98 10.06
C GLY A 349 19.23 15.18 10.55
N LYS A 350 19.10 14.57 11.74
CA LYS A 350 20.11 13.69 12.33
C LYS A 350 19.70 12.24 12.18
N LEU A 351 20.61 11.41 11.64
CA LEU A 351 20.39 9.99 11.48
C LEU A 351 20.58 9.31 12.85
N PRO A 352 19.62 8.47 13.31
CA PRO A 352 19.79 7.71 14.55
C PRO A 352 20.99 6.76 14.46
N ILE A 353 21.64 6.49 15.61
CA ILE A 353 22.83 5.62 15.70
C ILE A 353 22.57 4.25 15.06
N GLN A 354 21.40 3.66 15.30
CA GLN A 354 21.01 2.36 14.72
C GLN A 354 20.98 2.38 13.19
N ALA A 355 20.55 3.49 12.58
CA ALA A 355 20.53 3.62 11.13
C ALA A 355 21.97 3.76 10.57
N VAL A 356 22.87 4.43 11.30
CA VAL A 356 24.30 4.50 10.95
C VAL A 356 24.95 3.11 11.03
N GLU A 357 24.62 2.33 12.07
CA GLU A 357 25.10 0.94 12.21
C GLU A 357 24.62 0.03 11.08
N GLN A 358 23.34 0.17 10.66
CA GLN A 358 22.83 -0.55 9.49
C GLN A 358 23.56 -0.18 8.20
N MET A 359 23.90 1.10 8.02
CA MET A 359 24.70 1.54 6.87
C MET A 359 26.12 0.96 6.92
N ARG A 360 26.75 0.89 8.10
CA ARG A 360 28.05 0.22 8.28
C ARG A 360 28.00 -1.26 7.91
N ALA A 361 26.94 -1.97 8.30
CA ALA A 361 26.75 -3.37 7.94
C ALA A 361 26.60 -3.59 6.42
N ARG A 362 26.24 -2.54 5.66
CA ARG A 362 26.18 -2.54 4.19
C ARG A 362 27.51 -2.16 3.51
N GLY A 363 28.56 -1.92 4.30
CA GLY A 363 29.90 -1.61 3.79
C GLY A 363 30.27 -0.12 3.79
N HIS A 364 29.44 0.75 4.38
CA HIS A 364 29.77 2.18 4.49
C HIS A 364 30.65 2.46 5.71
N GLU A 365 31.85 2.98 5.50
CA GLU A 365 32.77 3.32 6.58
C GLU A 365 32.65 4.79 6.98
N PHE A 366 32.23 5.02 8.23
CA PHE A 366 32.19 6.35 8.85
C PHE A 366 33.24 6.45 9.97
N ALA A 367 33.81 7.63 10.19
CA ALA A 367 34.68 7.94 11.30
C ALA A 367 33.90 8.02 12.63
N ALA A 368 32.66 8.54 12.61
CA ALA A 368 31.84 8.73 13.80
C ALA A 368 31.41 7.41 14.47
N LYS A 369 31.82 7.18 15.72
CA LYS A 369 31.37 6.05 16.54
C LYS A 369 30.29 6.51 17.52
N ASN A 370 29.12 5.88 17.49
CA ASN A 370 28.00 6.13 18.42
C ASN A 370 27.50 7.60 18.45
N THR A 371 27.67 8.34 17.34
CA THR A 371 27.23 9.73 17.23
C THR A 371 26.20 9.85 16.11
N PRO A 372 25.08 10.58 16.32
CA PRO A 372 24.16 10.92 15.23
C PRO A 372 24.87 11.76 14.16
N LEU A 373 24.62 11.44 12.89
CA LEU A 373 25.22 12.12 11.75
C LEU A 373 24.19 12.96 11.01
N ASP A 374 24.58 14.14 10.53
CA ASP A 374 23.68 14.97 9.73
C ASP A 374 23.47 14.31 8.37
N PHE A 375 22.21 14.19 7.96
CA PHE A 375 21.85 13.60 6.67
C PHE A 375 20.91 14.51 5.89
N PHE A 376 20.93 14.31 4.57
CA PHE A 376 20.01 14.86 3.61
C PHE A 376 19.57 13.74 2.67
N ALA A 377 18.26 13.63 2.43
CA ALA A 377 17.68 12.68 1.51
C ALA A 377 16.61 13.39 0.68
N THR A 378 16.73 13.33 -0.64
CA THR A 378 15.73 13.87 -1.55
C THR A 378 15.41 12.88 -2.66
N GLY A 379 14.18 12.86 -3.15
CA GLY A 379 13.83 12.00 -4.26
C GLY A 379 12.39 12.10 -4.72
N ILE A 380 12.16 11.57 -5.90
CA ILE A 380 10.83 11.36 -6.49
C ILE A 380 10.49 9.88 -6.44
N SER A 381 9.25 9.56 -6.09
CA SER A 381 8.72 8.21 -6.05
C SER A 381 7.30 8.21 -6.59
N SER A 382 6.98 7.22 -7.42
CA SER A 382 5.66 7.14 -8.04
C SER A 382 5.20 5.71 -8.22
N VAL A 383 3.90 5.53 -8.08
CA VAL A 383 3.17 4.32 -8.49
C VAL A 383 1.93 4.76 -9.24
N VAL A 384 1.70 4.13 -10.40
CA VAL A 384 0.54 4.40 -11.24
C VAL A 384 -0.21 3.10 -11.47
N HIS A 385 -1.46 3.03 -11.03
CA HIS A 385 -2.38 1.92 -11.21
C HIS A 385 -3.48 2.29 -12.23
N PRO A 386 -3.35 1.86 -13.49
CA PRO A 386 -4.38 2.06 -14.50
C PRO A 386 -5.65 1.30 -14.18
N LYS A 387 -6.79 1.84 -14.61
CA LYS A 387 -8.10 1.20 -14.52
C LYS A 387 -8.19 -0.03 -15.44
N ASN A 388 -7.69 0.09 -16.67
CA ASN A 388 -7.77 -0.95 -17.70
C ASN A 388 -6.72 -2.08 -17.45
N PRO A 389 -7.11 -3.38 -17.38
CA PRO A 389 -6.19 -4.51 -17.24
C PRO A 389 -5.14 -4.64 -18.34
N HIS A 390 -5.37 -4.03 -19.51
CA HIS A 390 -4.41 -4.04 -20.62
C HIS A 390 -3.33 -2.96 -20.50
N VAL A 391 -3.41 -2.08 -19.51
CA VAL A 391 -2.37 -1.09 -19.21
C VAL A 391 -1.61 -1.54 -17.94
N PRO A 392 -0.28 -1.70 -17.99
CA PRO A 392 0.50 -2.16 -16.85
C PRO A 392 0.55 -1.12 -15.73
N THR A 393 0.68 -1.57 -14.47
CA THR A 393 1.15 -0.69 -13.39
C THR A 393 2.61 -0.32 -13.66
N VAL A 394 3.02 0.90 -13.35
CA VAL A 394 4.44 1.31 -13.36
C VAL A 394 4.84 1.85 -11.99
N HIS A 395 6.08 1.59 -11.61
CA HIS A 395 6.74 2.20 -10.46
C HIS A 395 8.06 2.81 -10.89
N PHE A 396 8.40 3.96 -10.32
CA PHE A 396 9.74 4.50 -10.41
C PHE A 396 10.11 5.24 -9.13
N ASN A 397 11.41 5.26 -8.87
CA ASN A 397 12.01 5.99 -7.77
C ASN A 397 13.36 6.53 -8.23
N TYR A 398 13.67 7.79 -7.94
CA TYR A 398 15.00 8.36 -8.14
C TYR A 398 15.32 9.26 -6.97
N ARG A 399 16.40 8.94 -6.25
CA ARG A 399 16.76 9.56 -4.98
C ARG A 399 18.26 9.83 -4.88
N TYR A 400 18.56 10.81 -4.05
CA TYR A 400 19.88 11.22 -3.65
C TYR A 400 19.95 11.23 -2.14
N PHE A 401 21.04 10.71 -1.60
CA PHE A 401 21.33 10.71 -0.19
C PHE A 401 22.74 11.28 0.04
N GLU A 402 22.88 12.15 1.03
CA GLU A 402 24.15 12.68 1.49
C GLU A 402 24.18 12.65 3.02
N LEU A 403 25.31 12.27 3.58
CA LEU A 403 25.60 12.26 5.01
C LEU A 403 26.92 12.99 5.26
N THR A 404 26.93 13.86 6.25
CA THR A 404 28.13 14.57 6.69
C THR A 404 28.68 13.87 7.93
N ASP A 405 29.90 13.35 7.83
CA ASP A 405 30.62 12.72 8.94
C ASP A 405 31.25 13.77 9.88
N VAL A 406 31.75 13.35 11.04
CA VAL A 406 32.27 14.24 12.10
C VAL A 406 33.51 15.02 11.70
N ASP A 407 34.26 14.55 10.72
CA ASP A 407 35.42 15.20 10.12
C ASP A 407 35.02 16.20 9.00
N GLY A 408 33.72 16.35 8.73
CA GLY A 408 33.17 17.16 7.65
C GLY A 408 33.17 16.46 6.29
N LYS A 409 33.62 15.20 6.20
CA LYS A 409 33.59 14.42 4.96
C LYS A 409 32.14 14.09 4.60
N LYS A 410 31.80 14.28 3.32
CA LYS A 410 30.49 13.96 2.78
C LYS A 410 30.49 12.59 2.12
N HIS A 411 29.63 11.71 2.61
CA HIS A 411 29.31 10.43 1.99
C HIS A 411 28.01 10.60 1.22
N TRP A 412 27.99 10.19 -0.04
CA TRP A 412 26.82 10.38 -0.88
C TRP A 412 26.62 9.19 -1.81
N TRP A 413 25.38 8.98 -2.22
CA TRP A 413 25.04 8.02 -3.26
C TRP A 413 23.69 8.35 -3.86
N TYR A 414 23.49 7.85 -5.08
CA TYR A 414 22.20 7.84 -5.73
C TYR A 414 21.58 6.44 -5.67
N GLY A 415 20.26 6.41 -5.75
CA GLY A 415 19.52 5.18 -5.92
C GLY A 415 18.30 5.43 -6.79
N GLY A 416 17.80 4.38 -7.42
CA GLY A 416 16.61 4.52 -8.21
C GLY A 416 16.32 3.35 -9.13
N GLY A 417 15.35 3.56 -9.99
CA GLY A 417 14.87 2.56 -10.90
C GLY A 417 13.52 2.90 -11.50
N THR A 418 13.14 2.14 -12.51
CA THR A 418 11.82 2.17 -13.13
C THR A 418 11.49 0.74 -13.51
N ASP A 419 10.34 0.25 -13.08
CA ASP A 419 9.87 -1.11 -13.33
C ASP A 419 8.40 -1.14 -13.74
N MET A 420 8.04 -2.15 -14.54
CA MET A 420 6.71 -2.30 -15.10
C MET A 420 6.06 -3.61 -14.67
N THR A 421 4.80 -3.52 -14.25
CA THR A 421 4.00 -4.64 -13.73
C THR A 421 2.74 -4.83 -14.58
N PRO A 422 2.82 -5.59 -15.69
CA PRO A 422 1.67 -5.90 -16.52
C PRO A 422 0.73 -6.92 -15.87
N TYR A 423 -0.53 -6.88 -16.27
CA TYR A 423 -1.55 -7.88 -15.94
C TYR A 423 -1.73 -8.89 -17.06
N TYR A 424 -1.58 -8.45 -18.31
CA TYR A 424 -1.50 -9.30 -19.49
C TYR A 424 -0.21 -9.01 -20.23
N LEU A 425 0.44 -10.07 -20.72
CA LEU A 425 1.71 -9.94 -21.41
C LEU A 425 1.52 -9.37 -22.82
N ASN A 426 2.14 -8.21 -23.08
CA ASN A 426 2.31 -7.66 -24.42
C ASN A 426 3.81 -7.50 -24.71
N GLU A 427 4.36 -8.36 -25.57
CA GLU A 427 5.80 -8.35 -25.83
C GLU A 427 6.30 -7.07 -26.48
N SER A 428 5.49 -6.44 -27.34
CA SER A 428 5.87 -5.17 -27.98
C SER A 428 6.01 -4.05 -26.95
N ASP A 429 5.12 -4.01 -25.96
CA ASP A 429 5.16 -2.99 -24.90
C ASP A 429 6.34 -3.25 -23.95
N CYS A 430 6.62 -4.53 -23.64
CA CYS A 430 7.79 -4.90 -22.82
C CYS A 430 9.11 -4.53 -23.52
N LYS A 431 9.23 -4.80 -24.83
CA LYS A 431 10.40 -4.41 -25.65
C LYS A 431 10.56 -2.90 -25.72
N HIS A 432 9.48 -2.15 -25.93
CA HIS A 432 9.49 -0.69 -25.95
C HIS A 432 10.01 -0.12 -24.62
N PHE A 433 9.45 -0.58 -23.50
CA PHE A 433 9.83 -0.17 -22.16
C PHE A 433 11.32 -0.41 -21.90
N HIS A 434 11.78 -1.66 -22.06
CA HIS A 434 13.17 -2.04 -21.83
C HIS A 434 14.16 -1.41 -22.80
N SER A 435 13.79 -1.24 -24.09
CA SER A 435 14.63 -0.55 -25.08
C SER A 435 14.86 0.90 -24.69
N THR A 436 13.85 1.56 -24.12
CA THR A 436 13.93 2.96 -23.72
C THR A 436 14.89 3.13 -22.53
N LEU A 437 14.78 2.24 -21.53
CA LEU A 437 15.69 2.20 -20.39
C LEU A 437 17.14 1.89 -20.81
N LYS A 438 17.32 0.88 -21.68
CA LYS A 438 18.62 0.49 -22.19
C LYS A 438 19.31 1.62 -22.95
N LYS A 439 18.59 2.33 -23.82
CA LYS A 439 19.11 3.49 -24.55
C LYS A 439 19.61 4.61 -23.62
N ALA A 440 18.97 4.81 -22.46
CA ALA A 440 19.47 5.77 -21.48
C ALA A 440 20.72 5.25 -20.78
N CYS A 441 20.74 3.98 -20.36
CA CYS A 441 21.91 3.37 -19.72
C CYS A 441 23.14 3.34 -20.64
N ASP A 442 22.97 2.91 -21.90
CA ASP A 442 24.03 2.76 -22.90
C ASP A 442 24.77 4.07 -23.21
N LYS A 443 24.15 5.24 -22.96
CA LYS A 443 24.79 6.56 -23.12
C LYS A 443 25.86 6.83 -22.06
N HIS A 444 25.80 6.14 -20.93
CA HIS A 444 26.74 6.31 -19.81
C HIS A 444 27.70 5.13 -19.75
N ASP A 445 27.16 3.90 -19.72
CA ASP A 445 27.94 2.67 -19.72
C ASP A 445 27.06 1.50 -20.22
N ARG A 446 27.57 0.73 -21.18
CA ARG A 446 26.85 -0.41 -21.78
C ARG A 446 26.65 -1.58 -20.82
N SER A 447 27.43 -1.64 -19.73
CA SER A 447 27.29 -2.63 -18.66
C SER A 447 26.15 -2.30 -17.68
N TYR A 448 25.68 -1.06 -17.64
CA TYR A 448 24.67 -0.61 -16.68
C TYR A 448 23.32 -1.28 -16.87
N TYR A 449 22.82 -1.36 -18.10
CA TYR A 449 21.51 -1.99 -18.33
C TYR A 449 21.51 -3.48 -17.90
N PRO A 450 22.45 -4.34 -18.35
CA PRO A 450 22.50 -5.72 -17.87
C PRO A 450 22.60 -5.85 -16.35
N LYS A 451 23.45 -5.03 -15.70
CA LYS A 451 23.64 -5.01 -14.23
C LYS A 451 22.34 -4.64 -13.52
N PHE A 452 21.73 -3.51 -13.90
CA PHE A 452 20.57 -2.95 -13.22
C PHE A 452 19.26 -3.66 -13.57
N LYS A 453 19.16 -4.28 -14.76
CA LYS A 453 18.05 -5.16 -15.11
C LYS A 453 18.05 -6.41 -14.26
N LYS A 454 19.20 -7.10 -14.16
CA LYS A 454 19.32 -8.27 -13.29
C LYS A 454 18.99 -7.91 -11.84
N TRP A 455 19.52 -6.79 -11.35
CA TRP A 455 19.21 -6.35 -9.99
C TRP A 455 17.71 -6.06 -9.79
N CYS A 456 17.03 -5.50 -10.80
CA CYS A 456 15.59 -5.30 -10.77
C CYS A 456 14.82 -6.64 -10.65
N ASP A 457 15.19 -7.64 -11.44
CA ASP A 457 14.59 -8.97 -11.40
C ASP A 457 14.78 -9.66 -10.03
N ASP A 458 15.95 -9.47 -9.41
CA ASP A 458 16.28 -10.03 -8.11
C ASP A 458 15.56 -9.29 -6.97
N TYR A 459 15.47 -7.95 -7.04
CA TYR A 459 14.88 -7.11 -5.99
C TYR A 459 13.36 -7.29 -5.90
N PHE A 460 12.66 -7.32 -7.05
CA PHE A 460 11.21 -7.43 -7.10
C PHE A 460 10.69 -8.88 -7.08
N ASN A 461 11.43 -9.78 -6.42
CA ASN A 461 11.08 -11.18 -6.25
C ASN A 461 10.20 -11.41 -5.01
N ILE A 462 9.06 -12.07 -5.19
CA ILE A 462 8.19 -12.55 -4.11
C ILE A 462 8.56 -14.00 -3.78
N ASN A 463 9.58 -14.14 -2.92
CA ASN A 463 10.20 -15.44 -2.58
C ASN A 463 9.19 -16.51 -2.13
N TYR A 464 8.19 -16.16 -1.32
CA TYR A 464 7.17 -17.09 -0.82
C TYR A 464 6.07 -17.43 -1.84
N ARG A 465 6.09 -16.83 -3.05
CA ARG A 465 5.18 -17.14 -4.16
C ARG A 465 5.89 -17.93 -5.26
N GLN A 466 6.67 -18.96 -4.88
CA GLN A 466 7.46 -19.76 -5.83
C GLN A 466 8.44 -18.89 -6.66
N ASN A 467 9.05 -17.90 -6.00
CA ASN A 467 9.93 -16.91 -6.63
C ASN A 467 9.31 -16.16 -7.82
N GLU A 468 8.02 -15.83 -7.74
CA GLU A 468 7.37 -14.99 -8.75
C GLU A 468 7.82 -13.52 -8.61
N ARG A 469 8.17 -12.88 -9.71
CA ARG A 469 8.52 -11.45 -9.75
C ARG A 469 7.24 -10.62 -9.79
N ARG A 470 7.27 -9.44 -9.16
CA ARG A 470 6.13 -8.50 -9.13
C ARG A 470 5.65 -8.16 -10.54
N GLY A 471 6.59 -7.94 -11.45
CA GLY A 471 6.37 -7.54 -12.84
C GLY A 471 7.49 -8.03 -13.77
N ILE A 472 7.62 -7.41 -14.94
CA ILE A 472 8.59 -7.78 -15.99
C ILE A 472 9.97 -7.10 -15.81
N GLY A 473 10.21 -6.57 -14.62
CA GLY A 473 11.44 -5.86 -14.27
C GLY A 473 11.53 -4.47 -14.90
N GLY A 474 12.76 -4.05 -15.15
CA GLY A 474 13.13 -2.72 -15.63
C GLY A 474 14.58 -2.45 -15.27
N ILE A 475 14.87 -1.33 -14.61
CA ILE A 475 16.19 -1.08 -14.00
C ILE A 475 16.03 -0.79 -12.51
N PHE A 476 16.98 -1.27 -11.71
CA PHE A 476 17.09 -0.96 -10.28
C PHE A 476 18.57 -0.81 -9.90
N PHE A 477 18.87 0.23 -9.13
CA PHE A 477 20.19 0.49 -8.58
C PHE A 477 20.07 1.17 -7.21
N ASP A 478 21.03 0.89 -6.35
CA ASP A 478 21.21 1.51 -5.05
C ASP A 478 22.71 1.71 -4.83
N ASP A 479 23.08 2.57 -3.89
CA ASP A 479 24.48 2.83 -3.53
C ASP A 479 25.35 3.27 -4.74
N LEU A 480 24.77 3.99 -5.72
CA LEU A 480 25.50 4.49 -6.90
C LEU A 480 26.35 5.71 -6.54
N ASN A 481 27.65 5.51 -6.41
CA ASN A 481 28.63 6.55 -6.08
C ASN A 481 29.99 6.35 -6.80
N GLU A 482 30.03 5.50 -7.83
CA GLU A 482 31.23 5.24 -8.61
C GLU A 482 31.48 6.36 -9.65
N GLY A 483 32.68 6.93 -9.64
CA GLY A 483 33.06 8.03 -10.54
C GLY A 483 32.78 9.42 -9.97
N SER A 484 32.57 10.41 -10.83
CA SER A 484 32.27 11.78 -10.39
C SER A 484 30.80 11.93 -10.01
N HIS A 485 30.52 12.83 -9.07
CA HIS A 485 29.16 13.18 -8.67
C HIS A 485 28.32 13.65 -9.86
N GLU A 486 28.92 14.41 -10.78
CA GLU A 486 28.30 14.88 -12.02
C GLU A 486 27.92 13.73 -12.96
N ALA A 487 28.80 12.73 -13.12
CA ALA A 487 28.54 11.57 -13.96
C ALA A 487 27.37 10.73 -13.40
N CYS A 488 27.37 10.47 -12.09
CA CYS A 488 26.27 9.79 -11.41
C CYS A 488 24.96 10.57 -11.54
N PHE A 489 25.00 11.88 -11.32
CA PHE A 489 23.81 12.72 -11.42
C PHE A 489 23.24 12.76 -12.83
N ASN A 490 24.08 12.89 -13.86
CA ASN A 490 23.64 12.86 -15.25
C ASN A 490 23.06 11.51 -15.64
N PHE A 491 23.59 10.40 -15.13
CA PHE A 491 22.99 9.07 -15.32
C PHE A 491 21.60 8.97 -14.69
N VAL A 492 21.43 9.46 -13.45
CA VAL A 492 20.13 9.49 -12.77
C VAL A 492 19.13 10.36 -13.53
N LYS A 493 19.54 11.55 -13.98
CA LYS A 493 18.70 12.41 -14.84
C LYS A 493 18.31 11.68 -16.12
N ALA A 494 19.25 11.03 -16.81
CA ALA A 494 18.97 10.30 -18.04
C ALA A 494 17.94 9.18 -17.81
N CYS A 495 18.09 8.39 -16.76
CA CYS A 495 17.15 7.33 -16.40
C CYS A 495 15.76 7.90 -16.03
N ALA A 496 15.71 8.93 -15.19
CA ALA A 496 14.45 9.52 -14.74
C ALA A 496 13.65 10.17 -15.87
N ASN A 497 14.32 10.76 -16.87
CA ASN A 497 13.67 11.29 -18.07
C ASN A 497 13.13 10.20 -19.02
N THR A 498 13.44 8.92 -18.80
CA THR A 498 12.85 7.82 -19.58
C THR A 498 11.42 7.47 -19.16
N VAL A 499 10.96 7.91 -17.98
CA VAL A 499 9.67 7.49 -17.41
C VAL A 499 8.52 7.80 -18.38
N ILE A 500 8.44 9.05 -18.87
CA ILE A 500 7.39 9.47 -19.81
C ILE A 500 7.46 8.68 -21.13
N PRO A 501 8.59 8.68 -21.88
CA PRO A 501 8.65 8.00 -23.18
C PRO A 501 8.55 6.46 -23.08
N SER A 502 8.93 5.86 -21.96
CA SER A 502 8.81 4.40 -21.76
C SER A 502 7.38 3.96 -21.43
N TYR A 503 6.60 4.80 -20.74
CA TYR A 503 5.29 4.41 -20.21
C TYR A 503 4.08 5.06 -20.90
N VAL A 504 4.11 6.36 -21.18
CA VAL A 504 2.96 7.08 -21.75
C VAL A 504 2.49 6.50 -23.09
N PRO A 505 3.39 6.11 -24.03
CA PRO A 505 2.96 5.43 -25.26
C PRO A 505 2.21 4.11 -25.00
N VAL A 506 2.62 3.34 -23.99
CA VAL A 506 1.96 2.09 -23.60
C VAL A 506 0.56 2.36 -23.06
N VAL A 507 0.39 3.40 -22.25
CA VAL A 507 -0.93 3.84 -21.75
C VAL A 507 -1.84 4.25 -22.91
N GLN A 508 -1.36 5.16 -23.77
CA GLN A 508 -2.15 5.69 -24.88
C GLN A 508 -2.60 4.60 -25.85
N LYS A 509 -1.75 3.60 -26.11
CA LYS A 509 -2.07 2.45 -26.96
C LYS A 509 -3.14 1.54 -26.37
N ASN A 510 -3.14 1.32 -25.05
CA ASN A 510 -3.91 0.24 -24.43
C ASN A 510 -5.13 0.72 -23.61
N CYS A 511 -5.23 2.00 -23.22
CA CYS A 511 -6.25 2.48 -22.29
C CYS A 511 -7.70 2.33 -22.79
N GLN A 512 -7.93 2.32 -24.11
CA GLN A 512 -9.25 2.17 -24.74
C GLN A 512 -9.62 0.72 -25.10
N ARG A 513 -8.76 -0.26 -24.81
CA ARG A 513 -9.06 -1.66 -25.12
C ARG A 513 -10.24 -2.14 -24.28
N THR A 514 -11.17 -2.85 -24.90
CA THR A 514 -12.24 -3.52 -24.16
C THR A 514 -11.64 -4.62 -23.27
N PHE A 515 -12.25 -4.82 -22.10
CA PHE A 515 -11.86 -5.90 -21.19
C PHE A 515 -13.09 -6.53 -20.54
N THR A 516 -12.95 -7.79 -20.15
CA THR A 516 -14.01 -8.58 -19.49
C THR A 516 -13.91 -8.47 -17.97
N GLU A 517 -14.97 -8.85 -17.27
CA GLU A 517 -14.93 -8.95 -15.80
C GLU A 517 -13.88 -9.96 -15.31
N GLN A 518 -13.62 -11.03 -16.07
CA GLN A 518 -12.58 -12.00 -15.76
C GLN A 518 -11.18 -11.37 -15.82
N GLU A 519 -10.94 -10.52 -16.83
CA GLU A 519 -9.67 -9.78 -16.95
C GLU A 519 -9.50 -8.75 -15.83
N ARG A 520 -10.60 -8.12 -15.40
CA ARG A 520 -10.60 -7.25 -14.23
C ARG A 520 -10.32 -8.03 -12.94
N ASP A 521 -10.93 -9.20 -12.76
CA ASP A 521 -10.68 -10.04 -11.59
C ASP A 521 -9.22 -10.51 -11.53
N TRP A 522 -8.65 -10.88 -12.67
CA TRP A 522 -7.21 -11.19 -12.77
C TRP A 522 -6.34 -9.99 -12.40
N GLN A 523 -6.66 -8.79 -12.91
CA GLN A 523 -5.97 -7.55 -12.53
C GLN A 523 -5.98 -7.34 -11.01
N LEU A 524 -7.11 -7.56 -10.35
CA LEU A 524 -7.24 -7.40 -8.90
C LEU A 524 -6.42 -8.46 -8.12
N LEU A 525 -6.32 -9.69 -8.62
CA LEU A 525 -5.44 -10.72 -8.04
C LEU A 525 -3.96 -10.36 -8.18
N ARG A 526 -3.55 -9.85 -9.35
CA ARG A 526 -2.19 -9.34 -9.58
C ARG A 526 -1.87 -8.12 -8.72
N ARG A 527 -2.84 -7.22 -8.50
CA ARG A 527 -2.72 -6.11 -7.54
C ARG A 527 -2.56 -6.61 -6.10
N GLY A 528 -3.16 -7.75 -5.75
CA GLY A 528 -2.88 -8.45 -4.49
C GLY A 528 -1.40 -8.82 -4.32
N ARG A 529 -0.74 -9.30 -5.38
CA ARG A 529 0.72 -9.54 -5.39
C ARG A 529 1.53 -8.26 -5.25
N TYR A 530 1.07 -7.17 -5.85
CA TYR A 530 1.70 -5.86 -5.70
C TYR A 530 1.67 -5.38 -4.23
N ALA A 531 0.51 -5.48 -3.58
CA ALA A 531 0.34 -5.14 -2.17
C ALA A 531 1.17 -6.06 -1.25
N GLU A 532 1.19 -7.37 -1.53
CA GLU A 532 2.02 -8.35 -0.84
C GLU A 532 3.51 -7.98 -0.86
N PHE A 533 4.04 -7.60 -2.03
CA PHE A 533 5.43 -7.16 -2.15
C PHE A 533 5.69 -5.91 -1.31
N ASN A 534 4.87 -4.86 -1.46
CA ASN A 534 5.08 -3.59 -0.79
C ASN A 534 4.99 -3.72 0.75
N LEU A 535 4.07 -4.53 1.26
CA LEU A 535 3.87 -4.68 2.71
C LEU A 535 4.87 -5.65 3.35
N VAL A 536 5.27 -6.71 2.64
CA VAL A 536 6.07 -7.81 3.23
C VAL A 536 7.55 -7.73 2.87
N ILE A 537 7.91 -7.17 1.72
CA ILE A 537 9.28 -7.26 1.18
C ILE A 537 9.92 -5.88 1.04
N ASP A 538 9.19 -4.92 0.47
CA ASP A 538 9.78 -3.63 0.08
C ASP A 538 10.46 -2.90 1.25
N ARG A 539 11.75 -2.62 1.06
CA ARG A 539 12.58 -1.97 2.08
C ARG A 539 12.15 -0.52 2.31
N GLY A 540 11.77 0.19 1.25
CA GLY A 540 11.34 1.58 1.32
C GLY A 540 10.08 1.76 2.15
N THR A 541 9.07 0.93 1.88
CA THR A 541 7.79 0.95 2.61
C THR A 541 7.98 0.60 4.09
N LYS A 542 8.74 -0.47 4.40
CA LYS A 542 9.02 -0.84 5.81
C LYS A 542 9.76 0.27 6.56
N PHE A 543 10.81 0.82 5.95
CA PHE A 543 11.59 1.89 6.56
C PHE A 543 10.73 3.13 6.80
N GLY A 544 9.90 3.53 5.83
CA GLY A 544 8.99 4.65 5.97
C GLY A 544 7.97 4.46 7.10
N LEU A 545 7.37 3.26 7.21
CA LEU A 545 6.39 2.97 8.27
C LEU A 545 7.01 2.89 9.67
N GLN A 546 8.29 2.54 9.76
CA GLN A 546 9.03 2.43 11.02
C GLN A 546 9.67 3.76 11.46
N THR A 547 9.80 4.73 10.55
CA THR A 547 10.41 6.03 10.84
C THR A 547 9.38 6.97 11.48
N PRO A 548 9.58 7.43 12.73
CA PRO A 548 8.70 8.39 13.38
C PRO A 548 8.49 9.66 12.55
N GLY A 549 7.32 10.28 12.70
CA GLY A 549 6.99 11.52 11.97
C GLY A 549 6.81 11.36 10.45
N SER A 550 6.89 10.13 9.92
CA SER A 550 6.67 9.89 8.49
C SER A 550 5.21 10.02 8.12
N ARG A 551 4.96 10.57 6.93
CA ARG A 551 3.61 10.72 6.40
C ARG A 551 3.11 9.40 5.82
N ILE A 552 2.34 8.67 6.63
CA ILE A 552 1.83 7.33 6.29
C ILE A 552 1.05 7.32 4.98
N GLU A 553 0.18 8.31 4.74
CA GLU A 553 -0.58 8.44 3.50
C GLU A 553 0.30 8.55 2.25
N SER A 554 1.45 9.23 2.35
CA SER A 554 2.40 9.34 1.24
C SER A 554 3.14 8.02 0.97
N ILE A 555 3.38 7.21 2.01
CA ILE A 555 4.03 5.89 1.90
C ILE A 555 3.05 4.87 1.29
N LEU A 556 1.82 4.83 1.80
CA LEU A 556 0.78 3.88 1.38
C LEU A 556 0.07 4.29 0.10
N MET A 557 0.41 5.45 -0.49
CA MET A 557 0.00 5.84 -1.83
C MET A 557 0.29 4.72 -2.85
N SER A 558 1.40 3.98 -2.66
CA SER A 558 1.82 2.87 -3.50
C SER A 558 0.85 1.68 -3.55
N LEU A 559 -0.10 1.58 -2.60
CA LEU A 559 -1.08 0.50 -2.60
C LEU A 559 -2.18 0.74 -3.64
N PRO A 560 -2.62 -0.30 -4.36
CA PRO A 560 -3.73 -0.20 -5.29
C PRO A 560 -5.04 0.12 -4.55
N PRO A 561 -6.00 0.79 -5.21
CA PRO A 561 -7.28 1.14 -4.59
C PRO A 561 -8.12 -0.09 -4.24
N VAL A 562 -8.02 -1.14 -5.06
CA VAL A 562 -8.68 -2.44 -4.84
C VAL A 562 -7.73 -3.56 -5.21
N ALA A 563 -7.69 -4.60 -4.38
CA ALA A 563 -6.97 -5.85 -4.59
C ALA A 563 -7.82 -7.05 -4.13
N LYS A 564 -7.58 -8.22 -4.71
CA LYS A 564 -8.26 -9.48 -4.33
C LYS A 564 -7.22 -10.55 -3.96
N TRP A 565 -7.62 -11.43 -3.06
CA TRP A 565 -6.93 -12.68 -2.76
C TRP A 565 -7.92 -13.83 -2.87
N ARG A 566 -7.56 -14.89 -3.59
CA ARG A 566 -8.38 -16.10 -3.73
C ARG A 566 -7.53 -17.33 -3.42
N TYR A 567 -8.10 -18.22 -2.60
CA TYR A 567 -7.51 -19.52 -2.28
C TYR A 567 -7.66 -20.48 -3.46
N GLY A 568 -6.62 -21.28 -3.73
CA GLY A 568 -6.65 -22.34 -4.73
C GLY A 568 -7.03 -21.88 -6.14
N TRP A 569 -6.61 -20.69 -6.57
CA TRP A 569 -6.90 -20.21 -7.92
C TRP A 569 -6.17 -21.08 -8.96
N ASP A 570 -6.94 -21.84 -9.73
CA ASP A 570 -6.42 -22.69 -10.80
C ASP A 570 -6.33 -21.91 -12.12
N LEU A 571 -5.13 -21.88 -12.71
CA LEU A 571 -4.85 -21.19 -13.96
C LEU A 571 -4.84 -22.20 -15.10
N LYS A 572 -5.71 -21.99 -16.09
CA LYS A 572 -5.72 -22.81 -17.31
C LYS A 572 -4.36 -22.70 -18.02
N ALA A 573 -3.78 -23.84 -18.40
CA ALA A 573 -2.42 -23.92 -18.93
C ALA A 573 -2.14 -23.01 -20.15
N ASP A 574 -3.13 -22.86 -21.04
CA ASP A 574 -3.01 -22.08 -22.29
C ASP A 574 -3.55 -20.64 -22.19
N SER A 575 -3.92 -20.22 -20.98
CA SER A 575 -4.50 -18.89 -20.75
C SER A 575 -3.48 -17.75 -20.89
N PRO A 576 -3.91 -16.54 -21.30
CA PRO A 576 -3.05 -15.35 -21.30
C PRO A 576 -2.44 -15.03 -19.92
N GLU A 577 -3.16 -15.34 -18.84
CA GLU A 577 -2.70 -15.23 -17.45
C GLU A 577 -1.51 -16.15 -17.19
N MET A 578 -1.57 -17.40 -17.66
CA MET A 578 -0.47 -18.35 -17.53
C MET A 578 0.77 -17.93 -18.33
N LYS A 579 0.58 -17.31 -19.51
CA LYS A 579 1.70 -16.74 -20.28
C LYS A 579 2.45 -15.66 -19.50
N LEU A 580 1.74 -14.78 -18.81
CA LEU A 580 2.37 -13.81 -17.90
C LEU A 580 3.10 -14.53 -16.77
N MET A 581 2.43 -15.46 -16.09
CA MET A 581 3.00 -16.15 -14.92
C MET A 581 4.30 -16.90 -15.22
N LYS A 582 4.43 -17.49 -16.41
CA LYS A 582 5.70 -18.11 -16.85
C LYS A 582 6.85 -17.11 -16.82
N VAL A 583 6.67 -15.93 -17.41
CA VAL A 583 7.68 -14.86 -17.44
C VAL A 583 7.96 -14.28 -16.06
N LEU A 584 6.95 -14.24 -15.18
CA LEU A 584 7.14 -13.78 -13.81
C LEU A 584 7.89 -14.81 -12.94
N LYS A 585 7.83 -16.12 -13.26
CA LYS A 585 8.61 -17.15 -12.57
C LYS A 585 10.00 -17.35 -13.19
N GLU A 586 10.14 -17.03 -14.47
CA GLU A 586 11.37 -17.16 -15.24
C GLU A 586 11.60 -15.85 -16.01
N PRO A 587 12.23 -14.83 -15.37
CA PRO A 587 12.55 -13.58 -16.03
C PRO A 587 13.34 -13.85 -17.30
N LYS A 588 12.96 -13.17 -18.37
CA LYS A 588 13.64 -13.26 -19.66
C LYS A 588 14.32 -11.95 -20.01
N GLU A 589 15.19 -12.00 -21.01
CA GLU A 589 15.72 -10.80 -21.64
C GLU A 589 14.70 -10.26 -22.65
N TRP A 590 14.57 -8.93 -22.67
CA TRP A 590 13.61 -8.24 -23.54
C TRP A 590 14.28 -7.59 -24.74
N VAL A 591 15.55 -7.20 -24.63
CA VAL A 591 16.29 -6.39 -25.62
C VAL A 591 17.76 -6.77 -25.72
#